data_AF-A0A7J5EJM7-F1
#
_entry.id   AF-A0A7J5EJM7-F1
#
_cell.length_a   1.000
_cell.length_b   1.000
_cell.length_c   1.000
_cell.angle_alpha   90.00
_cell.angle_beta   90.00
_cell.angle_gamma   90.00
#
_symmetry.space_group_name_H-M   'P 1'
#
loop_
_entity.id
_entity.type
_entity.pdbx_description
1 polymer ?
#
loop_
_entity_poly.entity_id
_entity_poly.type
_entity_poly.pdbx_seq_one_letter_code
_entity_poly.pdbx_strand_id
1 'polypeptide(L)'
;MKKNLIKLLLISVLLLGATIESIAAQADNLLTSLLWHPGGQYLAGVRFDYTAQTAQVEILDRQYTTLWQMPIPSDRQLWGYSWNLDGTQLAFITQEFYDTIRIFIWDVDVTTAPITVQLRVEIQEDNRNPVYGWSPTDPYLLAVSRGSAVQFWDTQVGAASSILPSFSPLPSPYGVEMIAWHPSGQWIATHDSGDNLIITDVSVDPPQTVASWTIPDRDPSGLEWSPDGQYLLISDGDQREGRNNIFILAWDDSTQTLEQERVLTNDTRVQWLQWRGHRLLTMSEDRAIDIWDTDTWQLESVIERANWPVEYQWNALALTPDGTELAYISPEGNHIVSLPIGTVACTFSPANSTDLLTAIADANGTPEPDTICLIDSATYTFTTAHIPLNALPAITSEITIIGNGATLSRQAGSPLFGFFEVNTGGSLTLDNLTLNGGDVGNDTGGALVNE
;
A
#
# COMPACT_ATOMS: atom_id res chain seq x y z
N MET A 1 -27.07 -41.81 5.02
CA MET A 1 -25.77 -42.11 4.41
C MET A 1 -24.82 -40.99 4.75
N LYS A 2 -23.71 -41.33 5.41
CA LYS A 2 -22.68 -40.43 5.92
C LYS A 2 -22.09 -39.59 4.77
N LYS A 3 -22.12 -38.26 4.88
CA LYS A 3 -21.15 -37.39 4.23
C LYS A 3 -20.22 -36.88 5.34
N ASN A 4 -18.97 -37.27 5.22
CA ASN A 4 -17.90 -36.99 6.17
C ASN A 4 -17.65 -35.48 6.26
N LEU A 5 -18.07 -34.85 7.37
CA LEU A 5 -17.42 -33.65 7.85
C LEU A 5 -16.07 -34.09 8.42
N ILE A 6 -15.02 -34.02 7.60
CA ILE A 6 -13.67 -33.90 8.12
C ILE A 6 -13.60 -32.47 8.63
N LYS A 7 -13.94 -32.28 9.92
CA LYS A 7 -13.49 -31.12 10.67
C LYS A 7 -11.96 -31.22 10.67
N LEU A 8 -11.31 -30.46 9.80
CA LEU A 8 -9.91 -30.14 9.97
C LEU A 8 -9.82 -29.53 11.37
N LEU A 9 -8.98 -30.14 12.21
CA LEU A 9 -8.54 -29.52 13.46
C LEU A 9 -7.92 -28.18 13.04
N LEU A 10 -8.64 -27.07 13.21
CA LEU A 10 -7.96 -25.80 13.38
C LEU A 10 -7.09 -26.00 14.60
N ILE A 11 -5.77 -25.99 14.39
CA ILE A 11 -4.83 -25.69 15.45
C ILE A 11 -5.18 -24.26 15.84
N SER A 12 -6.09 -24.12 16.80
CA SER A 12 -6.25 -22.89 17.55
C SER A 12 -4.91 -22.70 18.26
N VAL A 13 -3.99 -21.99 17.61
CA VAL A 13 -2.94 -21.30 18.34
C VAL A 13 -3.70 -20.32 19.22
N LEU A 14 -3.97 -20.74 20.46
CA LEU A 14 -4.34 -19.83 21.52
C LEU A 14 -3.17 -18.85 21.65
N LEU A 15 -3.27 -17.72 20.96
CA LEU A 15 -2.49 -16.52 21.28
C LEU A 15 -3.02 -15.97 22.60
N LEU A 16 -2.68 -16.67 23.68
CA LEU A 16 -2.61 -16.12 25.03
C LEU A 16 -1.50 -15.06 25.01
N GLY A 17 -1.82 -13.82 24.62
CA GLY A 17 -0.86 -12.72 24.82
C GLY A 17 -0.90 -11.51 23.90
N ALA A 18 -1.86 -11.35 22.98
CA ALA A 18 -2.01 -10.07 22.30
C ALA A 18 -2.64 -9.05 23.26
N THR A 19 -1.83 -8.45 24.13
CA THR A 19 -2.24 -7.26 24.88
C THR A 19 -2.15 -6.07 23.94
N ILE A 20 -3.30 -5.44 23.68
CA ILE A 20 -3.37 -4.13 23.03
C ILE A 20 -2.65 -3.12 23.95
N GLU A 21 -1.43 -2.73 23.59
CA GLU A 21 -0.74 -1.61 24.24
C GLU A 21 -1.25 -0.30 23.63
N SER A 22 -2.25 0.32 24.26
CA SER A 22 -2.80 1.59 23.81
C SER A 22 -1.83 2.74 24.10
N ILE A 23 -1.38 3.46 23.07
CA ILE A 23 -0.71 4.76 23.24
C ILE A 23 -1.77 5.87 23.12
N ALA A 24 -2.02 6.56 24.23
CA ALA A 24 -2.73 7.83 24.35
C ALA A 24 -4.24 7.86 24.01
N ALA A 25 -5.06 7.84 25.06
CA ALA A 25 -6.45 8.31 25.03
C ALA A 25 -6.49 9.85 25.17
N GLN A 26 -6.86 10.58 24.10
CA GLN A 26 -7.40 11.93 24.24
C GLN A 26 -8.92 11.86 24.14
N ALA A 27 -9.59 12.12 25.26
CA ALA A 27 -11.03 11.94 25.42
C ALA A 27 -11.92 12.87 24.56
N ASP A 28 -11.32 13.87 23.88
CA ASP A 28 -12.07 14.91 23.16
C ASP A 28 -11.71 15.03 21.65
N ASN A 29 -10.82 14.18 21.14
CA ASN A 29 -10.35 14.26 19.75
C ASN A 29 -10.82 13.07 18.91
N LEU A 30 -11.98 13.23 18.27
CA LEU A 30 -12.49 12.25 17.31
C LEU A 30 -11.80 12.50 15.97
N LEU A 31 -10.61 11.92 15.81
CA LEU A 31 -10.15 11.61 14.48
C LEU A 31 -11.25 10.77 13.79
N THR A 32 -11.41 10.96 12.49
CA THR A 32 -12.43 10.31 11.66
C THR A 32 -11.80 9.56 10.50
N SER A 33 -10.50 9.77 10.28
CA SER A 33 -9.67 9.06 9.33
C SER A 33 -8.24 8.95 9.83
N LEU A 34 -7.51 7.94 9.34
CA LEU A 34 -6.08 7.73 9.58
C LEU A 34 -5.44 7.20 8.29
N LEU A 35 -4.22 7.66 8.01
CA LEU A 35 -3.30 7.07 7.05
C LEU A 35 -1.89 7.13 7.60
N TRP A 36 -1.17 6.03 7.50
CA TRP A 36 0.26 6.06 7.73
C TRP A 36 0.97 6.77 6.58
N HIS A 37 1.94 7.60 6.95
CA HIS A 37 2.96 8.04 6.01
C HIS A 37 3.74 6.81 5.51
N PRO A 38 4.17 6.76 4.24
CA PRO A 38 4.88 5.60 3.67
C PRO A 38 6.14 5.19 4.44
N GLY A 39 6.80 6.15 5.10
CA GLY A 39 7.93 5.90 6.01
C GLY A 39 7.57 5.41 7.42
N GLY A 40 6.29 5.20 7.76
CA GLY A 40 5.85 4.59 9.03
C GLY A 40 5.97 5.45 10.31
N GLN A 41 6.65 6.59 10.26
CA GLN A 41 6.90 7.41 11.46
C GLN A 41 5.82 8.45 11.78
N TYR A 42 4.92 8.72 10.84
CA TYR A 42 3.90 9.75 10.96
C TYR A 42 2.54 9.22 10.50
N LEU A 43 1.47 9.84 10.99
CA LEU A 43 0.11 9.62 10.51
C LEU A 43 -0.45 10.93 9.96
N ALA A 44 -1.20 10.85 8.87
CA ALA A 44 -2.19 11.85 8.52
C ALA A 44 -3.55 11.43 9.09
N GLY A 45 -4.33 12.38 9.58
CA GLY A 45 -5.68 12.11 10.06
C GLY A 45 -6.58 13.32 9.92
N VAL A 46 -7.88 13.10 10.09
CA VAL A 46 -8.87 14.18 10.03
C VAL A 46 -9.64 14.24 11.32
N ARG A 47 -9.50 15.35 12.03
CA ARG A 47 -10.24 15.61 13.26
C ARG A 47 -11.57 16.28 12.93
N PHE A 48 -12.66 15.77 13.48
CA PHE A 48 -13.97 16.43 13.42
C PHE A 48 -14.41 16.87 14.83
N ASP A 49 -14.64 18.17 15.01
CA ASP A 49 -15.28 18.72 16.18
C ASP A 49 -16.79 18.75 15.96
N TYR A 50 -17.52 17.85 16.63
CA TYR A 50 -18.98 17.76 16.55
C TYR A 50 -19.70 18.93 17.23
N THR A 51 -19.07 19.60 18.18
CA THR A 51 -19.67 20.76 18.87
C THR A 51 -19.57 21.99 17.99
N ALA A 52 -18.38 22.23 17.42
CA ALA A 52 -18.13 23.35 16.53
C ALA A 52 -18.60 23.09 15.09
N GLN A 53 -18.86 21.84 14.71
CA GLN A 53 -19.12 21.39 13.34
C GLN A 53 -17.98 21.81 12.40
N THR A 54 -16.75 21.57 12.83
CA THR A 54 -15.54 21.91 12.05
C THR A 54 -14.66 20.68 11.84
N ALA A 55 -14.03 20.59 10.68
CA ALA A 55 -13.08 19.53 10.37
C ALA A 55 -11.68 20.10 10.18
N GLN A 56 -10.65 19.34 10.52
CA GLN A 56 -9.25 19.72 10.35
C GLN A 56 -8.43 18.53 9.89
N VAL A 57 -7.51 18.76 8.96
CA VAL A 57 -6.46 17.81 8.63
C VAL A 57 -5.33 17.97 9.63
N GLU A 58 -4.77 16.86 10.12
CA GLU A 58 -3.63 16.83 11.02
C GLU A 58 -2.54 15.88 10.51
N ILE A 59 -1.28 16.25 10.74
CA ILE A 59 -0.13 15.34 10.72
C ILE A 59 0.29 15.10 12.16
N LEU A 60 0.46 13.83 12.52
CA LEU A 60 0.63 13.33 13.87
C LEU A 60 1.92 12.49 13.94
N ASP A 61 2.61 12.52 15.09
CA ASP A 61 3.62 11.51 15.41
C ASP A 61 2.97 10.20 15.89
N ARG A 62 3.79 9.18 16.16
CA ARG A 62 3.34 7.88 16.71
C ARG A 62 2.77 7.98 18.13
N GLN A 63 2.85 9.14 18.79
CA GLN A 63 2.22 9.42 20.08
C GLN A 63 0.91 10.23 19.91
N TYR A 64 0.41 10.39 18.68
CA TYR A 64 -0.74 11.22 18.33
C TYR A 64 -0.57 12.69 18.69
N THR A 65 0.67 13.19 18.78
CA THR A 65 0.95 14.62 18.93
C THR A 65 0.77 15.31 17.60
N THR A 66 -0.11 16.32 17.54
CA THR A 66 -0.28 17.15 16.35
C THR A 66 1.02 17.92 16.05
N LEU A 67 1.68 17.57 14.95
CA LEU A 67 2.87 18.24 14.42
C LEU A 67 2.51 19.38 13.47
N TRP A 68 1.40 19.20 12.73
CA TRP A 68 0.84 20.19 11.83
C TRP A 68 -0.68 20.01 11.74
N GLN A 69 -1.41 21.10 11.54
CA GLN A 69 -2.86 21.05 11.33
C GLN A 69 -3.35 22.16 10.41
N MET A 70 -4.46 21.90 9.71
CA MET A 70 -5.15 22.87 8.89
C MET A 70 -6.67 22.71 8.99
N PRO A 71 -7.42 23.82 9.16
CA PRO A 71 -8.88 23.78 9.10
C PRO A 71 -9.39 23.51 7.68
N ILE A 72 -10.36 22.60 7.57
CA ILE A 72 -11.16 22.43 6.37
C ILE A 72 -12.30 23.46 6.43
N PRO A 73 -12.52 24.25 5.36
CA PRO A 73 -13.65 25.18 5.28
C PRO A 73 -14.99 24.51 5.61
N SER A 74 -15.87 25.18 6.37
CA SER A 74 -17.13 24.59 6.86
C SER A 74 -18.18 24.33 5.77
N ASP A 75 -17.96 24.85 4.56
CA ASP A 75 -18.75 24.60 3.37
C ASP A 75 -18.28 23.37 2.56
N ARG A 76 -17.28 22.65 3.07
CA ARG A 76 -16.66 21.50 2.39
C ARG A 76 -16.72 20.24 3.25
N GLN A 77 -17.00 19.12 2.58
CA GLN A 77 -16.91 17.78 3.14
C GLN A 77 -15.65 17.10 2.63
N LEU A 78 -14.93 16.36 3.47
CA LEU A 78 -13.80 15.56 3.03
C LEU A 78 -14.27 14.19 2.55
N TRP A 79 -13.75 13.75 1.40
CA TRP A 79 -14.14 12.51 0.72
C TRP A 79 -12.99 11.54 0.51
N GLY A 80 -11.77 12.05 0.38
CA GLY A 80 -10.60 11.25 0.08
C GLY A 80 -9.34 11.87 0.66
N TYR A 81 -8.39 11.03 0.99
CA TYR A 81 -7.08 11.42 1.49
C TYR A 81 -6.09 10.30 1.12
N SER A 82 -4.85 10.65 0.79
CA SER A 82 -3.81 9.68 0.39
C SER A 82 -2.44 10.30 0.34
N TRP A 83 -1.42 9.58 0.78
CA TRP A 83 -0.02 9.90 0.46
C TRP A 83 0.32 9.43 -0.95
N ASN A 84 1.20 10.16 -1.63
CA ASN A 84 1.94 9.59 -2.76
C ASN A 84 3.00 8.60 -2.22
N LEU A 85 3.62 7.83 -3.10
CA LEU A 85 4.47 6.69 -2.72
C LEU A 85 5.68 7.10 -1.84
N ASP A 86 6.32 8.23 -2.14
CA ASP A 86 7.49 8.71 -1.42
C ASP A 86 7.15 9.51 -0.14
N GLY A 87 5.86 9.75 0.11
CA GLY A 87 5.38 10.50 1.27
C GLY A 87 5.63 12.00 1.22
N THR A 88 6.15 12.53 0.11
CA THR A 88 6.41 13.96 -0.06
C THR A 88 5.16 14.74 -0.43
N GLN A 89 4.09 14.05 -0.85
CA GLN A 89 2.81 14.67 -1.18
C GLN A 89 1.64 14.01 -0.47
N LEU A 90 0.71 14.86 -0.03
CA LEU A 90 -0.54 14.45 0.59
C LEU A 90 -1.71 15.04 -0.20
N ALA A 91 -2.54 14.16 -0.74
CA ALA A 91 -3.78 14.51 -1.42
C ALA A 91 -4.92 14.58 -0.40
N PHE A 92 -5.79 15.59 -0.55
CA PHE A 92 -7.10 15.68 0.11
C PHE A 92 -8.18 16.04 -0.90
N ILE A 93 -9.24 15.25 -0.93
CA ILE A 93 -10.40 15.51 -1.76
C ILE A 93 -11.50 16.10 -0.90
N THR A 94 -11.93 17.30 -1.24
CA THR A 94 -13.07 17.95 -0.61
C THR A 94 -14.18 18.16 -1.63
N GLN A 95 -15.43 18.09 -1.19
CA GLN A 95 -16.59 18.45 -1.98
C GLN A 95 -17.26 19.66 -1.36
N GLU A 96 -17.48 20.70 -2.15
CA GLU A 96 -18.44 21.75 -1.81
C GLU A 96 -19.84 21.19 -1.89
N PHE A 97 -20.75 21.62 -1.00
CA PHE A 97 -22.12 21.13 -0.97
C PHE A 97 -22.76 21.05 -2.38
N TYR A 98 -22.96 19.80 -2.81
CA TYR A 98 -23.76 19.31 -3.95
C TYR A 98 -23.18 19.36 -5.38
N ASP A 99 -22.12 20.11 -5.72
CA ASP A 99 -21.76 20.24 -7.15
C ASP A 99 -20.26 20.26 -7.52
N THR A 100 -19.34 20.66 -6.64
CA THR A 100 -17.92 20.81 -7.02
C THR A 100 -17.02 19.97 -6.13
N ILE A 101 -16.18 19.16 -6.75
CA ILE A 101 -15.10 18.46 -6.05
C ILE A 101 -13.78 19.18 -6.30
N ARG A 102 -12.98 19.27 -5.24
CA ARG A 102 -11.64 19.82 -5.27
C ARG A 102 -10.65 18.82 -4.73
N ILE A 103 -9.62 18.53 -5.51
CA ILE A 103 -8.47 17.75 -5.07
C ILE A 103 -7.36 18.73 -4.74
N PHE A 104 -6.95 18.76 -3.48
CA PHE A 104 -5.82 19.53 -2.99
C PHE A 104 -4.61 18.63 -2.87
N ILE A 105 -3.53 18.98 -3.55
CA ILE A 105 -2.23 18.31 -3.41
C ILE A 105 -1.33 19.23 -2.61
N TRP A 106 -0.74 18.68 -1.55
CA TRP A 106 0.15 19.41 -0.64
C TRP A 106 1.52 18.78 -0.66
N ASP A 107 2.55 19.61 -0.74
CA ASP A 107 3.90 19.16 -0.39
C ASP A 107 4.02 19.07 1.12
N VAL A 108 4.61 17.99 1.60
CA VAL A 108 4.92 17.75 3.00
C VAL A 108 6.39 17.44 3.13
N ASP A 109 7.09 18.25 3.91
CA ASP A 109 8.47 17.99 4.31
C ASP A 109 8.51 17.60 5.79
N VAL A 110 8.56 16.29 6.04
CA VAL A 110 8.68 15.71 7.38
C VAL A 110 10.13 15.71 7.91
N THR A 111 11.11 16.08 7.09
CA THR A 111 12.53 16.09 7.47
C THR A 111 12.96 17.36 8.20
N THR A 112 12.09 18.38 8.19
CA THR A 112 12.31 19.67 8.84
C THR A 112 11.57 19.75 10.18
N ALA A 113 12.13 20.53 11.11
CA ALA A 113 11.48 20.87 12.37
C ALA A 113 11.33 22.40 12.48
N PRO A 114 10.09 22.94 12.44
CA PRO A 114 8.81 22.24 12.31
C PRO A 114 8.56 21.67 10.90
N ILE A 115 7.71 20.64 10.81
CA ILE A 115 7.23 20.10 9.52
C ILE A 115 6.64 21.23 8.70
N THR A 116 7.02 21.30 7.42
CA THR A 116 6.45 22.29 6.49
C THR A 116 5.47 21.63 5.54
N VAL A 117 4.33 22.29 5.35
CA VAL A 117 3.26 21.83 4.47
C VAL A 117 2.81 23.00 3.60
N GLN A 118 2.79 22.82 2.29
CA GLN A 118 2.46 23.88 1.34
C GLN A 118 1.50 23.36 0.27
N LEU A 119 0.46 24.14 -0.02
CA LEU A 119 -0.45 23.83 -1.13
C LEU A 119 0.35 23.88 -2.44
N ARG A 120 0.41 22.75 -3.13
CA ARG A 120 1.02 22.64 -4.44
C ARG A 120 0.01 22.96 -5.52
N VAL A 121 -1.12 22.24 -5.55
CA VAL A 121 -2.11 22.31 -6.62
C VAL A 121 -3.54 22.15 -6.09
N GLU A 122 -4.48 22.88 -6.69
CA GLU A 122 -5.92 22.67 -6.56
C GLU A 122 -6.49 22.26 -7.91
N ILE A 123 -7.13 21.09 -7.98
CA ILE A 123 -7.83 20.58 -9.16
C ILE A 123 -9.33 20.67 -8.90
N GLN A 124 -10.09 21.26 -9.82
CA GLN A 124 -11.54 21.33 -9.77
C GLN A 124 -12.17 20.29 -10.69
N GLU A 125 -13.09 19.48 -10.16
CA GLU A 125 -13.79 18.40 -10.85
C GLU A 125 -15.32 18.54 -10.71
N ASP A 126 -16.04 18.02 -11.71
CA ASP A 126 -17.52 18.01 -11.82
C ASP A 126 -18.16 16.65 -11.49
N ASN A 127 -17.34 15.64 -11.16
CA ASN A 127 -17.80 14.31 -10.77
C ASN A 127 -18.34 14.32 -9.32
N ARG A 128 -19.26 13.40 -8.98
CA ARG A 128 -19.86 13.34 -7.63
C ARG A 128 -19.11 12.46 -6.62
N ASN A 129 -18.17 11.63 -7.08
CA ASN A 129 -17.33 10.81 -6.21
C ASN A 129 -16.11 10.24 -6.97
N PRO A 130 -15.03 11.02 -7.17
CA PRO A 130 -13.89 10.54 -7.94
C PRO A 130 -13.10 9.55 -7.10
N VAL A 131 -12.90 8.37 -7.65
CA VAL A 131 -11.77 7.51 -7.27
C VAL A 131 -10.50 7.92 -7.98
N TYR A 132 -9.38 7.62 -7.36
CA TYR A 132 -8.07 8.07 -7.77
C TYR A 132 -7.00 7.06 -7.33
N GLY A 133 -5.82 7.16 -7.95
CA GLY A 133 -4.66 6.35 -7.59
C GLY A 133 -3.38 7.06 -8.01
N TRP A 134 -2.42 7.15 -7.09
CA TRP A 134 -1.07 7.63 -7.39
C TRP A 134 -0.32 6.60 -8.21
N SER A 135 0.47 7.06 -9.18
CA SER A 135 1.37 6.18 -9.90
C SER A 135 2.40 5.58 -8.93
N PRO A 136 2.69 4.27 -9.05
CA PRO A 136 3.72 3.62 -8.24
C PRO A 136 5.14 3.93 -8.73
N THR A 137 5.29 4.54 -9.91
CA THR A 137 6.59 4.79 -10.54
C THR A 137 6.89 6.28 -10.73
N ASP A 138 5.87 7.14 -10.70
CA ASP A 138 6.00 8.59 -10.81
C ASP A 138 5.29 9.29 -9.63
N PRO A 139 6.03 9.91 -8.70
CA PRO A 139 5.45 10.54 -7.51
C PRO A 139 4.59 11.77 -7.81
N TYR A 140 4.62 12.28 -9.05
CA TYR A 140 3.83 13.44 -9.49
C TYR A 140 2.66 13.08 -10.39
N LEU A 141 2.38 11.79 -10.59
CA LEU A 141 1.33 11.34 -11.49
C LEU A 141 0.14 10.79 -10.71
N LEU A 142 -1.03 11.37 -10.94
CA LEU A 142 -2.29 10.97 -10.32
C LEU A 142 -3.31 10.58 -11.39
N ALA A 143 -3.85 9.37 -11.30
CA ALA A 143 -5.04 8.96 -12.05
C ALA A 143 -6.29 9.37 -11.29
N VAL A 144 -7.28 9.97 -11.97
CA VAL A 144 -8.54 10.43 -11.39
C VAL A 144 -9.70 10.04 -12.29
N SER A 145 -10.72 9.40 -11.72
CA SER A 145 -11.96 9.09 -12.43
C SER A 145 -12.82 10.33 -12.68
N ARG A 146 -13.37 10.40 -13.89
CA ARG A 146 -14.31 11.44 -14.33
C ARG A 146 -15.46 10.79 -15.10
N GLY A 147 -16.49 10.38 -14.36
CA GLY A 147 -17.57 9.56 -14.91
C GLY A 147 -17.02 8.21 -15.39
N SER A 148 -17.22 7.88 -16.66
CA SER A 148 -16.71 6.65 -17.29
C SER A 148 -15.28 6.77 -17.84
N ALA A 149 -14.57 7.87 -17.54
CA ALA A 149 -13.21 8.14 -18.00
C ALA A 149 -12.22 8.17 -16.84
N VAL A 150 -10.95 7.95 -17.15
CA VAL A 150 -9.79 8.19 -16.28
C VAL A 150 -8.96 9.31 -16.90
N GLN A 151 -8.68 10.33 -16.11
CA GLN A 151 -7.82 11.45 -16.47
C GLN A 151 -6.53 11.39 -15.63
N PHE A 152 -5.41 11.66 -16.29
CA PHE A 152 -4.12 11.76 -15.63
C PHE A 152 -3.77 13.21 -15.35
N TRP A 153 -3.29 13.45 -14.13
CA TRP A 153 -2.84 14.76 -13.67
C TRP A 153 -1.36 14.70 -13.33
N ASP A 154 -0.62 15.68 -13.83
CA ASP A 154 0.72 16.00 -13.38
C ASP A 154 0.58 16.98 -12.21
N THR A 155 0.85 16.48 -11.00
CA THR A 155 0.75 17.26 -9.76
C THR A 155 1.91 18.24 -9.61
N GLN A 156 3.01 18.08 -10.35
CA GLN A 156 4.14 19.02 -10.32
C GLN A 156 3.70 20.39 -10.83
N VAL A 157 2.90 20.42 -11.91
CA VAL A 157 2.43 21.64 -12.57
C VAL A 157 0.93 21.92 -12.37
N GLY A 158 0.18 20.94 -11.88
CA GLY A 158 -1.26 21.06 -11.63
C GLY A 158 -2.11 21.10 -12.87
N ALA A 159 -1.75 20.29 -13.87
CA ALA A 159 -2.45 20.22 -15.14
C ALA A 159 -2.65 18.77 -15.55
N ALA A 160 -3.50 18.56 -16.56
CA ALA A 160 -3.58 17.25 -17.20
C ALA A 160 -2.18 16.82 -17.68
N SER A 161 -1.86 15.54 -17.49
CA SER A 161 -0.58 14.98 -17.90
C SER A 161 -0.38 15.19 -19.40
N SER A 162 0.83 15.61 -19.78
CA SER A 162 1.23 15.72 -21.18
C SER A 162 1.78 14.40 -21.74
N ILE A 163 2.07 13.44 -20.85
CA ILE A 163 2.69 12.16 -21.17
C ILE A 163 1.62 11.07 -21.31
N LEU A 164 0.66 11.03 -20.38
CA LEU A 164 -0.41 10.05 -20.38
C LEU A 164 -1.74 10.68 -20.78
N PRO A 165 -2.35 10.26 -21.90
CA PRO A 165 -3.64 10.79 -22.32
C PRO A 165 -4.77 10.22 -21.47
N SER A 166 -5.80 11.04 -21.21
CA SER A 166 -7.05 10.57 -20.62
C SER A 166 -7.75 9.55 -21.53
N PHE A 167 -8.41 8.57 -20.95
CA PHE A 167 -9.08 7.51 -21.68
C PHE A 167 -10.40 7.09 -21.03
N SER A 168 -11.27 6.44 -21.80
CA SER A 168 -12.44 5.75 -21.28
C SER A 168 -12.10 4.28 -21.13
N PRO A 169 -11.88 3.75 -19.90
CA PRO A 169 -11.52 2.34 -19.71
C PRO A 169 -12.55 1.38 -20.27
N LEU A 170 -13.82 1.80 -20.36
CA LEU A 170 -14.96 0.94 -20.68
C LEU A 170 -15.82 1.54 -21.80
N PRO A 171 -16.35 0.70 -22.71
CA PRO A 171 -17.34 1.15 -23.70
C PRO A 171 -18.73 1.42 -23.09
N SER A 172 -18.90 1.18 -21.79
CA SER A 172 -20.15 1.32 -21.04
C SER A 172 -20.36 2.75 -20.52
N PRO A 173 -21.60 3.24 -20.37
CA PRO A 173 -21.87 4.55 -19.75
C PRO A 173 -21.74 4.56 -18.21
N TYR A 174 -21.33 3.45 -17.60
CA TYR A 174 -21.16 3.35 -16.15
C TYR A 174 -19.92 4.10 -15.67
N GLY A 175 -19.99 4.65 -14.46
CA GLY A 175 -18.91 5.40 -13.85
C GLY A 175 -17.84 4.47 -13.29
N VAL A 176 -16.58 4.88 -13.37
CA VAL A 176 -15.46 4.18 -12.71
C VAL A 176 -15.61 4.35 -11.20
N GLU A 177 -15.65 3.23 -10.48
CA GLU A 177 -15.84 3.18 -9.03
C GLU A 177 -14.57 2.77 -8.26
N MET A 178 -13.60 2.14 -8.92
CA MET A 178 -12.28 1.89 -8.33
C MET A 178 -11.18 1.93 -9.39
N ILE A 179 -9.98 2.33 -8.96
CA ILE A 179 -8.75 2.37 -9.76
C ILE A 179 -7.64 1.71 -8.93
N ALA A 180 -6.89 0.80 -9.55
CA ALA A 180 -5.68 0.24 -8.95
C ALA A 180 -4.55 0.21 -9.99
N TRP A 181 -3.40 0.79 -9.66
CA TRP A 181 -2.21 0.74 -10.49
C TRP A 181 -1.50 -0.59 -10.32
N HIS A 182 -1.08 -1.20 -11.42
CA HIS A 182 -0.12 -2.29 -11.38
C HIS A 182 1.24 -1.74 -10.91
N PRO A 183 2.02 -2.46 -10.09
CA PRO A 183 3.31 -1.99 -9.55
C PRO A 183 4.32 -1.52 -10.61
N SER A 184 4.26 -2.08 -11.82
CA SER A 184 5.12 -1.66 -12.95
C SER A 184 4.82 -0.24 -13.46
N GLY A 185 3.67 0.35 -13.11
CA GLY A 185 3.21 1.62 -13.66
C GLY A 185 2.71 1.55 -15.11
N GLN A 186 2.78 0.39 -15.77
CA GLN A 186 2.35 0.21 -17.16
C GLN A 186 0.84 0.00 -17.29
N TRP A 187 0.22 -0.65 -16.31
CA TRP A 187 -1.19 -1.04 -16.37
C TRP A 187 -2.01 -0.41 -15.24
N ILE A 188 -3.28 -0.18 -15.54
CA ILE A 188 -4.30 0.22 -14.57
C ILE A 188 -5.48 -0.74 -14.65
N ALA A 189 -5.90 -1.23 -13.49
CA ALA A 189 -7.16 -1.90 -13.29
C ALA A 189 -8.25 -0.88 -12.94
N THR A 190 -9.38 -0.94 -13.63
CA THR A 190 -10.56 -0.11 -13.34
C THR A 190 -11.79 -0.98 -13.19
N HIS A 191 -12.59 -0.72 -12.16
CA HIS A 191 -13.92 -1.30 -11.98
C HIS A 191 -15.01 -0.25 -12.21
N ASP A 192 -16.12 -0.62 -12.86
CA ASP A 192 -17.30 0.26 -13.02
C ASP A 192 -18.56 -0.26 -12.31
N SER A 193 -19.57 0.61 -12.20
CA SER A 193 -20.87 0.25 -11.63
C SER A 193 -21.71 -0.75 -12.46
N GLY A 194 -21.13 -1.30 -13.53
CA GLY A 194 -21.69 -2.36 -14.35
C GLY A 194 -21.01 -3.71 -14.17
N ASP A 195 -20.24 -3.88 -13.08
CA ASP A 195 -19.55 -5.11 -12.68
C ASP A 195 -18.38 -5.49 -13.63
N ASN A 196 -17.86 -4.53 -14.39
CA ASN A 196 -16.76 -4.76 -15.32
C ASN A 196 -15.42 -4.37 -14.69
N LEU A 197 -14.48 -5.30 -14.69
CA LEU A 197 -13.08 -5.07 -14.41
C LEU A 197 -12.28 -5.04 -15.71
N ILE A 198 -11.55 -3.97 -15.97
CA ILE A 198 -10.70 -3.82 -17.15
C ILE A 198 -9.28 -3.48 -16.78
N ILE A 199 -8.33 -4.14 -17.43
CA ILE A 199 -6.91 -3.81 -17.40
C ILE A 199 -6.57 -3.04 -18.67
N THR A 200 -6.01 -1.84 -18.50
CA THR A 200 -5.60 -0.96 -19.59
C THR A 200 -4.09 -0.74 -19.54
N ASP A 201 -3.40 -0.95 -20.66
CA ASP A 201 -2.03 -0.49 -20.87
C ASP A 201 -2.04 1.01 -21.16
N VAL A 202 -1.45 1.78 -20.25
CA VAL A 202 -1.38 3.23 -20.31
C VAL A 202 -0.04 3.72 -20.82
N SER A 203 0.93 2.82 -21.05
CA SER A 203 2.24 3.18 -21.62
C SER A 203 2.19 3.44 -23.12
N VAL A 204 1.08 3.11 -23.77
CA VAL A 204 0.84 3.29 -25.21
C VAL A 204 -0.17 4.41 -25.47
N ASP A 205 -0.02 5.10 -26.60
CA ASP A 205 -0.95 6.14 -27.06
C ASP A 205 -1.62 5.75 -28.40
N PRO A 206 -2.96 5.58 -28.44
CA PRO A 206 -3.88 5.70 -27.30
C PRO A 206 -3.80 4.49 -26.35
N PRO A 207 -4.17 4.66 -25.07
CA PRO A 207 -4.23 3.56 -24.10
C PRO A 207 -5.08 2.41 -24.62
N GLN A 208 -4.67 1.18 -24.33
CA GLN A 208 -5.30 -0.03 -24.87
C GLN A 208 -5.82 -0.94 -23.76
N THR A 209 -7.07 -1.37 -23.88
CA THR A 209 -7.58 -2.48 -23.06
C THR A 209 -6.85 -3.76 -23.46
N VAL A 210 -6.20 -4.40 -22.49
CA VAL A 210 -5.43 -5.62 -22.70
C VAL A 210 -6.11 -6.86 -22.10
N ALA A 211 -6.85 -6.69 -21.01
CA ALA A 211 -7.66 -7.74 -20.41
C ALA A 211 -8.96 -7.19 -19.82
N SER A 212 -9.93 -8.08 -19.67
CA SER A 212 -11.15 -7.80 -18.93
C SER A 212 -11.63 -9.03 -18.18
N TRP A 213 -12.34 -8.78 -17.09
CA TRP A 213 -13.01 -9.79 -16.30
C TRP A 213 -14.34 -9.21 -15.83
N THR A 214 -15.38 -10.04 -15.80
CA THR A 214 -16.68 -9.61 -15.28
C THR A 214 -16.83 -10.19 -13.89
N ILE A 215 -17.04 -9.32 -12.92
CA ILE A 215 -17.27 -9.75 -11.56
C ILE A 215 -18.60 -10.51 -11.52
N PRO A 216 -18.66 -11.67 -10.86
CA PRO A 216 -19.93 -12.34 -10.60
C PRO A 216 -20.93 -11.54 -9.74
N ASP A 217 -20.52 -10.37 -9.22
CA ASP A 217 -21.32 -9.58 -8.29
C ASP A 217 -21.05 -8.07 -8.32
N ARG A 218 -21.89 -7.36 -7.57
CA ARG A 218 -22.03 -5.92 -7.42
C ARG A 218 -21.34 -5.38 -6.18
N ASP A 219 -21.02 -4.10 -6.26
CA ASP A 219 -20.54 -3.24 -5.17
C ASP A 219 -19.30 -3.75 -4.39
N PRO A 220 -18.23 -4.17 -5.10
CA PRO A 220 -16.95 -4.48 -4.46
C PRO A 220 -16.41 -3.26 -3.67
N SER A 221 -15.82 -3.52 -2.49
CA SER A 221 -15.27 -2.47 -1.61
C SER A 221 -13.75 -2.30 -1.72
N GLY A 222 -13.05 -3.21 -2.39
CA GLY A 222 -11.60 -3.18 -2.53
C GLY A 222 -11.14 -3.76 -3.86
N LEU A 223 -10.14 -3.11 -4.45
CA LEU A 223 -9.43 -3.49 -5.67
C LEU A 223 -7.94 -3.17 -5.47
N GLU A 224 -7.07 -4.16 -5.49
CA GLU A 224 -5.64 -3.94 -5.22
C GLU A 224 -4.76 -4.97 -5.93
N TRP A 225 -3.69 -4.50 -6.56
CA TRP A 225 -2.64 -5.35 -7.10
C TRP A 225 -1.71 -5.84 -5.99
N SER A 226 -1.25 -7.08 -6.08
CA SER A 226 -0.15 -7.55 -5.25
C SER A 226 1.11 -6.73 -5.51
N PRO A 227 1.98 -6.54 -4.50
CA PRO A 227 3.21 -5.75 -4.66
C PRO A 227 4.16 -6.26 -5.75
N ASP A 228 4.13 -7.57 -6.03
CA ASP A 228 4.91 -8.22 -7.09
C ASP A 228 4.23 -8.17 -8.48
N GLY A 229 2.99 -7.67 -8.56
CA GLY A 229 2.21 -7.54 -9.79
C GLY A 229 1.55 -8.83 -10.29
N GLN A 230 1.76 -9.97 -9.63
CA GLN A 230 1.28 -11.27 -10.12
C GLN A 230 -0.23 -11.49 -9.91
N TYR A 231 -0.83 -10.79 -8.96
CA TYR A 231 -2.23 -10.97 -8.58
C TYR A 231 -2.97 -9.64 -8.52
N LEU A 232 -4.23 -9.66 -8.95
CA LEU A 232 -5.20 -8.59 -8.71
C LEU A 232 -6.31 -9.12 -7.82
N LEU A 233 -6.53 -8.45 -6.69
CA LEU A 233 -7.59 -8.77 -5.76
C LEU A 233 -8.80 -7.91 -6.00
N ILE A 234 -9.98 -8.53 -5.91
CA ILE A 234 -11.24 -7.81 -5.81
C ILE A 234 -12.18 -8.47 -4.82
N SER A 235 -12.67 -7.71 -3.84
CA SER A 235 -13.68 -8.16 -2.89
C SER A 235 -15.06 -8.29 -3.54
N ASP A 236 -15.95 -9.03 -2.89
CA ASP A 236 -17.37 -9.17 -3.25
C ASP A 236 -18.28 -8.36 -2.29
N GLY A 237 -19.50 -7.95 -2.71
CA GLY A 237 -20.25 -6.92 -1.98
C GLY A 237 -21.79 -6.78 -2.15
N ASP A 238 -22.62 -7.78 -1.85
CA ASP A 238 -24.01 -7.53 -1.38
C ASP A 238 -24.36 -8.36 -0.12
N GLN A 239 -24.67 -7.66 0.99
CA GLN A 239 -25.13 -8.27 2.25
C GLN A 239 -26.38 -9.14 2.07
N ARG A 240 -27.24 -8.82 1.11
CA ARG A 240 -28.51 -9.53 0.90
C ARG A 240 -28.31 -10.96 0.43
N GLU A 241 -27.14 -11.25 -0.12
CA GLU A 241 -26.81 -12.55 -0.69
C GLU A 241 -25.84 -13.36 0.17
N GLY A 242 -25.38 -12.80 1.30
CA GLY A 242 -24.46 -13.48 2.22
C GLY A 242 -23.08 -13.70 1.60
N ARG A 243 -22.67 -12.80 0.71
CA ARG A 243 -21.42 -12.89 -0.05
C ARG A 243 -20.31 -12.09 0.64
N ASN A 244 -19.15 -12.72 0.69
CA ASN A 244 -18.03 -12.42 1.59
C ASN A 244 -16.72 -12.91 0.96
N ASN A 245 -16.67 -12.89 -0.38
CA ASN A 245 -15.57 -13.45 -1.14
C ASN A 245 -14.49 -12.40 -1.44
N ILE A 246 -13.30 -12.91 -1.71
CA ILE A 246 -12.22 -12.16 -2.35
C ILE A 246 -11.79 -13.00 -3.55
N PHE A 247 -11.99 -12.45 -4.73
CA PHE A 247 -11.50 -13.04 -5.97
C PHE A 247 -10.03 -12.68 -6.13
N ILE A 248 -9.23 -13.70 -6.40
CA ILE A 248 -7.80 -13.56 -6.66
C ILE A 248 -7.61 -13.91 -8.13
N LEU A 249 -7.23 -12.90 -8.89
CA LEU A 249 -7.04 -12.99 -10.32
C LEU A 249 -5.53 -13.04 -10.60
N ALA A 250 -5.06 -14.12 -11.21
CA ALA A 250 -3.69 -14.23 -11.67
C ALA A 250 -3.51 -13.40 -12.95
N TRP A 251 -2.43 -12.64 -12.99
CA TRP A 251 -2.04 -11.79 -14.10
C TRP A 251 -0.74 -12.30 -14.73
N ASP A 252 -0.74 -12.42 -16.06
CA ASP A 252 0.46 -12.78 -16.83
C ASP A 252 0.84 -11.60 -17.73
N ASP A 253 1.94 -10.93 -17.37
CA ASP A 253 2.51 -9.79 -18.11
C ASP A 253 2.80 -10.11 -19.58
N SER A 254 3.23 -11.35 -19.86
CA SER A 254 3.72 -11.75 -21.18
C SER A 254 2.60 -12.02 -22.17
N THR A 255 1.49 -12.58 -21.68
CA THR A 255 0.29 -12.86 -22.47
C THR A 255 -0.77 -11.78 -22.32
N GLN A 256 -0.63 -10.91 -21.33
CA GLN A 256 -1.60 -9.89 -20.93
C GLN A 256 -2.98 -10.49 -20.62
N THR A 257 -2.99 -11.60 -19.89
CA THR A 257 -4.21 -12.33 -19.53
C THR A 257 -4.51 -12.21 -18.05
N LEU A 258 -5.80 -12.10 -17.73
CA LEU A 258 -6.32 -12.06 -16.36
C LEU A 258 -7.26 -13.25 -16.15
N GLU A 259 -6.92 -14.16 -15.25
CA GLU A 259 -7.71 -15.36 -14.98
C GLU A 259 -8.01 -15.51 -13.49
N GLN A 260 -9.24 -15.90 -13.14
CA GLN A 260 -9.57 -16.20 -11.75
C GLN A 260 -8.84 -17.46 -11.30
N GLU A 261 -7.88 -17.31 -10.40
CA GLU A 261 -7.10 -18.43 -9.89
C GLU A 261 -7.78 -19.08 -8.70
N ARG A 262 -8.29 -18.27 -7.77
CA ARG A 262 -8.84 -18.73 -6.49
C ARG A 262 -9.83 -17.73 -5.90
N VAL A 263 -10.53 -18.18 -4.85
CA VAL A 263 -11.49 -17.39 -4.09
C VAL A 263 -11.25 -17.65 -2.61
N LEU A 264 -11.02 -16.58 -1.84
CA LEU A 264 -11.06 -16.62 -0.37
C LEU A 264 -12.47 -16.25 0.10
N THR A 265 -12.84 -16.70 1.30
CA THR A 265 -14.14 -16.41 1.90
C THR A 265 -13.94 -16.01 3.36
N ASN A 266 -14.38 -14.81 3.70
CA ASN A 266 -14.42 -14.30 5.06
C ASN A 266 -15.72 -14.69 5.76
N ASP A 267 -15.89 -14.44 7.05
CA ASP A 267 -17.14 -14.77 7.75
C ASP A 267 -18.29 -13.81 7.40
N THR A 268 -17.98 -12.54 7.12
CA THR A 268 -18.94 -11.51 6.70
C THR A 268 -18.40 -10.69 5.52
N ARG A 269 -19.21 -9.77 4.98
CA ARG A 269 -18.81 -8.95 3.82
C ARG A 269 -17.51 -8.22 4.12
N VAL A 270 -16.55 -8.35 3.21
CA VAL A 270 -15.30 -7.58 3.24
C VAL A 270 -15.65 -6.11 3.02
N GLN A 271 -15.16 -5.25 3.89
CA GLN A 271 -15.32 -3.79 3.82
C GLN A 271 -14.04 -3.12 3.36
N TRP A 272 -12.91 -3.83 3.51
CA TRP A 272 -11.59 -3.32 3.23
C TRP A 272 -10.61 -4.48 3.09
N LEU A 273 -9.65 -4.32 2.18
CA LEU A 273 -8.53 -5.24 2.00
C LEU A 273 -7.24 -4.43 1.81
N GLN A 274 -6.12 -5.03 2.19
CA GLN A 274 -4.80 -4.43 2.01
C GLN A 274 -3.67 -5.46 1.95
N TRP A 275 -2.84 -5.37 0.91
CA TRP A 275 -1.59 -6.13 0.79
C TRP A 275 -0.47 -5.60 1.68
N ARG A 276 0.28 -6.48 2.34
CA ARG A 276 1.48 -6.17 3.12
C ARG A 276 2.51 -7.29 3.05
N GLY A 277 3.51 -7.13 2.19
CA GLY A 277 4.52 -8.17 1.96
C GLY A 277 3.86 -9.50 1.58
N HIS A 278 4.21 -10.57 2.30
CA HIS A 278 3.65 -11.93 2.13
C HIS A 278 2.28 -12.13 2.80
N ARG A 279 1.54 -11.04 3.06
CA ARG A 279 0.27 -11.08 3.76
C ARG A 279 -0.79 -10.23 3.08
N LEU A 280 -2.01 -10.70 3.21
CA LEU A 280 -3.21 -9.95 2.88
C LEU A 280 -4.01 -9.76 4.16
N LEU A 281 -4.42 -8.53 4.44
CA LEU A 281 -5.32 -8.22 5.55
C LEU A 281 -6.67 -7.84 5.00
N THR A 282 -7.72 -8.39 5.61
CA THR A 282 -9.09 -8.17 5.17
C THR A 282 -9.95 -7.90 6.37
N MET A 283 -10.63 -6.77 6.37
CA MET A 283 -11.58 -6.43 7.42
C MET A 283 -12.99 -6.67 6.93
N SER A 284 -13.75 -7.42 7.72
CA SER A 284 -15.15 -7.73 7.41
C SER A 284 -16.12 -6.85 8.22
N GLU A 285 -17.41 -6.86 7.89
CA GLU A 285 -18.45 -6.07 8.57
C GLU A 285 -18.60 -6.35 10.07
N ASP A 286 -18.33 -7.59 10.47
CA ASP A 286 -18.23 -7.98 11.88
C ASP A 286 -17.00 -7.37 12.58
N ARG A 287 -16.11 -6.68 11.85
CA ARG A 287 -14.86 -6.07 12.30
C ARG A 287 -13.81 -7.10 12.72
N ALA A 288 -13.95 -8.34 12.29
CA ALA A 288 -12.84 -9.26 12.28
C ALA A 288 -11.81 -8.79 11.23
N ILE A 289 -10.54 -8.88 11.59
CA ILE A 289 -9.43 -8.73 10.65
C ILE A 289 -8.85 -10.11 10.44
N ASP A 290 -9.08 -10.65 9.26
CA ASP A 290 -8.47 -11.90 8.82
C ASP A 290 -7.12 -11.58 8.19
N ILE A 291 -6.11 -12.37 8.57
CA ILE A 291 -4.74 -12.24 8.09
C ILE A 291 -4.39 -13.51 7.33
N TRP A 292 -4.15 -13.35 6.03
CA TRP A 292 -3.87 -14.44 5.10
C TRP A 292 -2.39 -14.44 4.73
N ASP A 293 -1.78 -15.62 4.72
CA ASP A 293 -0.47 -15.86 4.11
C ASP A 293 -0.67 -15.91 2.60
N THR A 294 0.08 -15.14 1.82
CA THR A 294 -0.17 -15.01 0.37
C THR A 294 0.64 -16.00 -0.47
N ASP A 295 1.53 -16.76 0.14
CA ASP A 295 2.28 -17.84 -0.53
C ASP A 295 1.42 -19.12 -0.58
N THR A 296 0.75 -19.40 0.54
CA THR A 296 -0.08 -20.58 0.76
C THR A 296 -1.57 -20.29 0.66
N TRP A 297 -1.96 -19.01 0.71
CA TRP A 297 -3.34 -18.53 0.75
C TRP A 297 -4.16 -19.15 1.89
N GLN A 298 -3.48 -19.45 3.00
CA GLN A 298 -4.10 -19.95 4.22
C GLN A 298 -4.31 -18.81 5.22
N LEU A 299 -5.39 -18.91 5.98
CA LEU A 299 -5.65 -18.00 7.10
C LEU A 299 -4.62 -18.26 8.21
N GLU A 300 -3.72 -17.29 8.44
CA GLU A 300 -2.72 -17.36 9.51
C GLU A 300 -3.35 -17.09 10.88
N SER A 301 -4.17 -16.04 10.95
CA SER A 301 -4.69 -15.50 12.20
C SER A 301 -5.95 -14.67 11.97
N VAL A 302 -6.75 -14.54 13.03
CA VAL A 302 -7.96 -13.72 13.07
C VAL A 302 -7.90 -12.83 14.30
N ILE A 303 -8.09 -11.52 14.09
CA ILE A 303 -8.32 -10.58 15.18
C ILE A 303 -9.82 -10.44 15.35
N GLU A 304 -10.34 -11.22 16.30
CA GLU A 304 -11.76 -11.32 16.59
C GLU A 304 -12.35 -10.02 17.09
N ARG A 305 -13.62 -9.76 16.72
CA ARG A 305 -14.33 -8.56 17.17
C ARG A 305 -14.32 -8.39 18.69
N ALA A 306 -14.42 -9.51 19.41
CA ALA A 306 -14.51 -9.54 20.88
C ALA A 306 -13.23 -9.05 21.58
N ASN A 307 -12.10 -8.99 20.86
CA ASN A 307 -10.86 -8.43 21.37
C ASN A 307 -10.84 -6.90 21.31
N TRP A 308 -11.83 -6.28 20.66
CA TRP A 308 -11.99 -4.83 20.61
C TRP A 308 -12.85 -4.32 21.78
N PRO A 309 -12.60 -3.09 22.27
CA PRO A 309 -13.49 -2.42 23.22
C PRO A 309 -14.94 -2.32 22.72
N VAL A 310 -15.90 -2.35 23.64
CA VAL A 310 -17.34 -2.52 23.33
C VAL A 310 -17.99 -1.21 22.84
N GLU A 311 -18.41 -1.19 21.56
CA GLU A 311 -19.31 -0.21 20.87
C GLU A 311 -18.80 1.26 20.78
N TYR A 312 -19.03 2.12 19.77
CA TYR A 312 -19.77 2.20 18.48
C TYR A 312 -18.78 2.65 17.37
N GLN A 313 -19.15 2.43 16.10
CA GLN A 313 -18.58 3.02 14.87
C GLN A 313 -17.07 3.35 14.88
N TRP A 314 -16.27 2.43 14.34
CA TRP A 314 -14.89 2.74 13.99
C TRP A 314 -14.95 3.63 12.76
N ASN A 315 -14.42 4.84 12.88
CA ASN A 315 -14.42 5.77 11.76
C ASN A 315 -13.14 5.62 10.91
N ALA A 316 -12.06 5.06 11.47
CA ALA A 316 -10.81 4.89 10.74
C ALA A 316 -9.92 3.77 11.28
N LEU A 317 -9.23 3.11 10.34
CA LEU A 317 -8.20 2.10 10.56
C LEU A 317 -7.09 2.34 9.53
N ALA A 318 -5.84 2.13 9.92
CA ALA A 318 -4.70 2.20 9.01
C ALA A 318 -3.59 1.24 9.47
N LEU A 319 -3.11 0.37 8.57
CA LEU A 319 -1.92 -0.43 8.84
C LEU A 319 -0.65 0.35 8.56
N THR A 320 0.36 0.12 9.37
CA THR A 320 1.71 0.56 9.05
C THR A 320 2.16 0.00 7.69
N PRO A 321 3.09 0.68 7.00
CA PRO A 321 3.61 0.23 5.71
C PRO A 321 4.21 -1.19 5.75
N ASP A 322 4.84 -1.56 6.87
CA ASP A 322 5.39 -2.90 7.12
C ASP A 322 4.32 -3.93 7.56
N GLY A 323 3.07 -3.50 7.76
CA GLY A 323 1.95 -4.35 8.19
C GLY A 323 2.05 -4.90 9.60
N THR A 324 3.01 -4.45 10.42
CA THR A 324 3.23 -5.01 11.76
C THR A 324 2.32 -4.38 12.82
N GLU A 325 1.78 -3.20 12.55
CA GLU A 325 0.93 -2.47 13.47
C GLU A 325 -0.33 -1.92 12.79
N LEU A 326 -1.37 -1.76 13.59
CA LEU A 326 -2.63 -1.15 13.20
C LEU A 326 -2.89 0.08 14.06
N ALA A 327 -3.05 1.22 13.40
CA ALA A 327 -3.60 2.41 14.00
C ALA A 327 -5.12 2.40 13.86
N TYR A 328 -5.84 2.75 14.93
CA TYR A 328 -7.28 2.84 14.92
C TYR A 328 -7.83 3.84 15.93
N ILE A 329 -9.11 4.16 15.76
CA ILE A 329 -9.81 5.14 16.59
C ILE A 329 -10.99 4.47 17.28
N SER A 330 -11.14 4.74 18.57
CA SER A 330 -12.26 4.28 19.38
C SER A 330 -12.81 5.41 20.27
N PRO A 331 -14.01 5.25 20.86
CA PRO A 331 -14.53 6.19 21.85
C PRO A 331 -13.62 6.36 23.08
N GLU A 332 -12.77 5.39 23.38
CA GLU A 332 -11.84 5.43 24.51
C GLU A 332 -10.53 6.15 24.18
N GLY A 333 -10.27 6.45 22.91
CA GLY A 333 -9.02 7.04 22.45
C GLY A 333 -8.55 6.53 21.10
N ASN A 334 -7.41 7.08 20.65
CA ASN A 334 -6.67 6.58 19.50
C ASN A 334 -5.70 5.51 19.96
N HIS A 335 -5.45 4.50 19.13
CA HIS A 335 -4.66 3.34 19.50
C HIS A 335 -3.75 2.93 18.35
N ILE A 336 -2.52 2.55 18.67
CA ILE A 336 -1.65 1.80 17.76
C ILE A 336 -1.42 0.47 18.44
N VAL A 337 -1.70 -0.63 17.73
CA VAL A 337 -1.53 -1.98 18.25
C VAL A 337 -0.63 -2.79 17.35
N SER A 338 0.35 -3.46 17.95
CA SER A 338 1.08 -4.49 17.24
C SER A 338 0.14 -5.64 16.95
N LEU A 339 0.08 -6.02 15.69
CA LEU A 339 -0.72 -7.14 15.26
C LEU A 339 0.02 -8.43 15.66
N PRO A 340 -0.70 -9.51 16.04
CA PRO A 340 -0.11 -10.78 16.45
C PRO A 340 0.39 -11.57 15.23
N ILE A 341 0.89 -10.85 14.24
CA ILE A 341 1.49 -11.42 13.06
C ILE A 341 2.95 -11.60 13.39
N GLY A 342 3.43 -12.84 13.27
CA GLY A 342 4.81 -13.17 13.61
C GLY A 342 5.74 -12.15 12.94
N THR A 343 6.67 -11.59 13.73
CA THR A 343 7.83 -10.91 13.17
C THR A 343 8.44 -11.83 12.12
N VAL A 344 8.68 -11.33 10.91
CA VAL A 344 9.39 -12.14 9.92
C VAL A 344 10.68 -12.62 10.57
N ALA A 345 10.89 -13.94 10.58
CA ALA A 345 12.08 -14.51 11.18
C ALA A 345 13.26 -14.17 10.26
N CYS A 346 14.01 -13.15 10.65
CA CYS A 346 15.22 -12.76 9.95
C CYS A 346 16.27 -13.86 10.15
N THR A 347 16.75 -14.48 9.07
CA THR A 347 17.95 -15.33 9.13
C THR A 347 19.15 -14.47 9.56
N PHE A 348 19.23 -13.24 9.03
CA PHE A 348 20.32 -12.31 9.31
C PHE A 348 19.79 -10.90 9.63
N SER A 349 20.48 -10.17 10.52
CA SER A 349 20.16 -8.79 10.88
C SER A 349 21.42 -7.94 10.94
N PRO A 350 21.92 -7.47 9.79
CA PRO A 350 23.20 -6.75 9.71
C PRO A 350 23.11 -5.35 10.31
N ALA A 351 24.09 -4.97 11.13
CA ALA A 351 24.07 -3.66 11.80
C ALA A 351 24.69 -2.52 10.97
N ASN A 352 25.42 -2.83 9.89
CA ASN A 352 26.07 -1.88 9.01
C ASN A 352 26.38 -2.51 7.64
N SER A 353 26.99 -1.74 6.72
CA SER A 353 27.29 -2.20 5.35
C SER A 353 28.27 -3.38 5.27
N THR A 354 29.18 -3.52 6.24
CA THR A 354 30.11 -4.68 6.29
C THR A 354 29.38 -5.94 6.74
N ASP A 355 28.48 -5.80 7.71
CA ASP A 355 27.65 -6.91 8.18
C ASP A 355 26.67 -7.35 7.09
N LEU A 356 26.12 -6.41 6.29
CA LEU A 356 25.21 -6.72 5.19
C LEU A 356 25.92 -7.52 4.08
N LEU A 357 27.14 -7.13 3.75
CA LEU A 357 27.99 -7.90 2.83
C LEU A 357 28.20 -9.33 3.33
N THR A 358 28.48 -9.49 4.63
CA THR A 358 28.67 -10.82 5.25
C THR A 358 27.37 -11.63 5.26
N ALA A 359 26.24 -11.01 5.61
CA ALA A 359 24.93 -11.64 5.64
C ALA A 359 24.52 -12.19 4.26
N ILE A 360 24.76 -11.44 3.18
CA ILE A 360 24.48 -11.91 1.81
C ILE A 360 25.41 -13.06 1.42
N ALA A 361 26.70 -12.99 1.79
CA ALA A 361 27.63 -14.08 1.53
C ALA A 361 27.23 -15.37 2.26
N ASP A 362 26.79 -15.26 3.51
CA ASP A 362 26.34 -16.39 4.30
C ASP A 362 25.00 -16.95 3.77
N ALA A 363 24.06 -16.08 3.38
CA ALA A 363 22.77 -16.47 2.77
C ALA A 363 22.93 -17.19 1.43
N ASN A 364 23.90 -16.77 0.60
CA ASN A 364 24.28 -17.51 -0.61
C ASN A 364 24.84 -18.91 -0.32
N GLY A 365 25.31 -19.15 0.91
CA GLY A 365 25.85 -20.43 1.35
C GLY A 365 24.81 -21.43 1.84
N THR A 366 23.53 -21.03 1.93
CA THR A 366 22.44 -21.89 2.40
C THR A 366 21.62 -22.45 1.23
N PRO A 367 21.00 -23.63 1.39
CA PRO A 367 20.12 -24.21 0.38
C PRO A 367 18.65 -23.76 0.51
N GLU A 368 18.27 -23.13 1.63
CA GLU A 368 16.91 -22.69 1.91
C GLU A 368 16.77 -21.18 1.66
N PRO A 369 15.56 -20.65 1.41
CA PRO A 369 15.34 -19.21 1.31
C PRO A 369 15.74 -18.48 2.59
N ASP A 370 16.43 -17.36 2.44
CA ASP A 370 16.91 -16.56 3.56
C ASP A 370 16.31 -15.15 3.59
N THR A 371 15.98 -14.69 4.80
CA THR A 371 15.51 -13.32 5.02
C THR A 371 16.54 -12.48 5.76
N ILE A 372 16.91 -11.34 5.19
CA ILE A 372 17.81 -10.35 5.78
C ILE A 372 17.00 -9.12 6.16
N CYS A 373 16.98 -8.77 7.45
CA CYS A 373 16.27 -7.59 7.94
C CYS A 373 17.25 -6.47 8.28
N LEU A 374 17.12 -5.33 7.61
CA LEU A 374 17.93 -4.15 7.88
C LEU A 374 17.39 -3.37 9.07
N ILE A 375 18.26 -2.56 9.69
CA ILE A 375 17.86 -1.66 10.77
C ILE A 375 16.91 -0.59 10.21
N ASP A 376 15.79 -0.38 10.91
CA ASP A 376 14.77 0.62 10.58
C ASP A 376 15.40 1.99 10.25
N SER A 377 15.06 2.52 9.07
CA SER A 377 15.44 3.83 8.57
C SER A 377 16.97 4.12 8.56
N ALA A 378 17.81 3.08 8.62
CA ALA A 378 19.27 3.22 8.67
C ALA A 378 19.90 3.43 7.29
N THR A 379 21.06 4.08 7.24
CA THR A 379 21.85 4.25 6.01
C THR A 379 23.07 3.33 6.01
N TYR A 380 23.12 2.43 5.03
CA TYR A 380 24.24 1.52 4.77
C TYR A 380 25.11 2.12 3.67
N THR A 381 26.24 2.70 4.06
CA THR A 381 27.14 3.42 3.14
C THR A 381 28.25 2.51 2.63
N PHE A 382 28.45 2.53 1.31
CA PHE A 382 29.50 1.78 0.61
C PHE A 382 30.50 2.73 -0.05
N THR A 383 31.78 2.42 0.11
CA THR A 383 32.91 3.21 -0.43
C THR A 383 33.78 2.44 -1.43
N THR A 384 33.67 1.11 -1.43
CA THR A 384 34.43 0.22 -2.31
C THR A 384 33.52 -0.90 -2.82
N ALA A 385 33.75 -1.34 -4.05
CA ALA A 385 33.10 -2.52 -4.61
C ALA A 385 33.67 -3.81 -3.98
N HIS A 386 32.83 -4.84 -3.82
CA HIS A 386 33.20 -6.16 -3.32
C HIS A 386 33.75 -7.06 -4.45
N ILE A 387 33.03 -7.09 -5.57
CA ILE A 387 33.44 -7.59 -6.90
C ILE A 387 33.53 -6.38 -7.84
N PRO A 388 34.26 -6.39 -8.97
CA PRO A 388 34.72 -5.14 -9.61
C PRO A 388 33.62 -4.14 -9.99
N LEU A 389 32.35 -4.57 -10.07
CA LEU A 389 31.23 -3.71 -10.44
C LEU A 389 30.15 -3.53 -9.35
N ASN A 390 30.16 -4.28 -8.24
CA ASN A 390 29.04 -4.25 -7.25
C ASN A 390 29.51 -4.15 -5.79
N ALA A 391 28.72 -3.47 -4.96
CA ALA A 391 28.97 -3.26 -3.53
C ALA A 391 28.77 -4.54 -2.70
N LEU A 392 27.90 -5.44 -3.14
CA LEU A 392 27.53 -6.67 -2.45
C LEU A 392 27.87 -7.91 -3.31
N PRO A 393 27.99 -9.11 -2.72
CA PRO A 393 28.16 -10.35 -3.47
C PRO A 393 26.98 -10.61 -4.41
N ALA A 394 27.23 -11.27 -5.53
CA ALA A 394 26.17 -11.68 -6.45
C ALA A 394 25.20 -12.66 -5.74
N ILE A 395 23.90 -12.52 -6.03
CA ILE A 395 22.84 -13.35 -5.48
C ILE A 395 22.77 -14.65 -6.28
N THR A 396 22.88 -15.77 -5.57
CA THR A 396 22.95 -17.13 -6.13
C THR A 396 21.96 -18.10 -5.46
N SER A 397 21.28 -17.66 -4.40
CA SER A 397 20.18 -18.35 -3.72
C SER A 397 18.94 -17.45 -3.68
N GLU A 398 17.87 -17.90 -3.04
CA GLU A 398 16.66 -17.10 -2.81
C GLU A 398 16.84 -16.23 -1.56
N ILE A 399 16.90 -14.91 -1.74
CA ILE A 399 17.13 -13.94 -0.67
C ILE A 399 16.03 -12.88 -0.68
N THR A 400 15.38 -12.69 0.46
CA THR A 400 14.50 -11.55 0.73
C THR A 400 15.21 -10.55 1.63
N ILE A 401 15.29 -9.28 1.21
CA ILE A 401 15.79 -8.18 2.05
C ILE A 401 14.63 -7.31 2.47
N ILE A 402 14.33 -7.32 3.77
CA ILE A 402 13.39 -6.40 4.40
C ILE A 402 14.17 -5.16 4.82
N GLY A 403 14.02 -4.11 4.03
CA GLY A 403 14.73 -2.85 4.17
C GLY A 403 14.28 -2.02 5.38
N ASN A 404 13.03 -2.15 5.85
CA ASN A 404 12.49 -1.33 6.94
C ASN A 404 12.76 0.18 6.73
N GLY A 405 12.61 0.68 5.50
CA GLY A 405 12.87 2.09 5.15
C GLY A 405 14.35 2.47 5.08
N ALA A 406 15.27 1.50 5.18
CA ALA A 406 16.70 1.74 5.08
C ALA A 406 17.11 2.24 3.69
N THR A 407 18.30 2.84 3.63
CA THR A 407 18.94 3.29 2.39
C THR A 407 20.29 2.60 2.20
N LEU A 408 20.49 1.94 1.06
CA LEU A 408 21.84 1.58 0.59
C LEU A 408 22.39 2.76 -0.22
N SER A 409 23.54 3.30 0.17
CA SER A 409 24.10 4.49 -0.46
C SER A 409 25.54 4.29 -0.90
N ARG A 410 25.82 4.63 -2.16
CA ARG A 410 27.20 4.82 -2.62
C ARG A 410 27.68 6.20 -2.20
N GLN A 411 28.74 6.26 -1.40
CA GLN A 411 29.26 7.53 -0.92
C GLN A 411 29.75 8.41 -2.09
N ALA A 412 29.36 9.68 -2.09
CA ALA A 412 29.83 10.66 -3.06
C ALA A 412 31.37 10.71 -3.12
N GLY A 413 31.93 10.65 -4.33
CA GLY A 413 33.37 10.61 -4.58
C GLY A 413 33.99 9.21 -4.57
N SER A 414 33.23 8.16 -4.25
CA SER A 414 33.68 6.76 -4.42
C SER A 414 33.73 6.38 -5.91
N PRO A 415 34.51 5.34 -6.29
CA PRO A 415 34.43 4.75 -7.63
C PRO A 415 32.99 4.38 -8.03
N LEU A 416 32.76 4.20 -9.32
CA LEU A 416 31.48 3.73 -9.84
C LEU A 416 31.31 2.23 -9.53
N PHE A 417 30.19 1.87 -8.93
CA PHE A 417 29.70 0.50 -8.75
C PHE A 417 28.18 0.50 -8.49
N GLY A 418 27.52 -0.61 -8.82
CA GLY A 418 26.14 -0.92 -8.46
C GLY A 418 26.02 -1.56 -7.08
N PHE A 419 24.81 -1.96 -6.67
CA PHE A 419 24.59 -2.65 -5.39
C PHE A 419 24.47 -4.16 -5.57
N PHE A 420 23.54 -4.57 -6.43
CA PHE A 420 23.15 -5.97 -6.58
C PHE A 420 23.38 -6.50 -7.99
N GLU A 421 23.67 -7.78 -8.04
CA GLU A 421 23.73 -8.60 -9.24
C GLU A 421 23.04 -9.92 -8.91
N VAL A 422 22.04 -10.30 -9.69
CA VAL A 422 21.34 -11.58 -9.52
C VAL A 422 21.80 -12.51 -10.64
N ASN A 423 22.54 -13.56 -10.26
CA ASN A 423 23.06 -14.53 -11.21
C ASN A 423 21.98 -15.55 -11.57
N THR A 424 22.15 -16.26 -12.69
CA THR A 424 21.29 -17.38 -13.07
C THR A 424 21.12 -18.38 -11.92
N GLY A 425 19.87 -18.56 -11.47
CA GLY A 425 19.51 -19.45 -10.35
C GLY A 425 19.36 -18.76 -9.00
N GLY A 426 19.74 -17.48 -8.86
CA GLY A 426 19.41 -16.65 -7.72
C GLY A 426 18.04 -15.98 -7.87
N SER A 427 17.47 -15.57 -6.74
CA SER A 427 16.25 -14.76 -6.66
C SER A 427 16.41 -13.72 -5.57
N LEU A 428 16.09 -12.46 -5.86
CA LEU A 428 16.22 -11.35 -4.92
C LEU A 428 14.88 -10.59 -4.81
N THR A 429 14.32 -10.58 -3.61
CA THR A 429 13.17 -9.74 -3.26
C THR A 429 13.65 -8.59 -2.38
N LEU A 430 13.34 -7.34 -2.74
CA LEU A 430 13.63 -6.15 -1.93
C LEU A 430 12.32 -5.54 -1.46
N ASP A 431 12.14 -5.42 -0.15
CA ASP A 431 10.96 -4.82 0.47
C ASP A 431 11.37 -3.55 1.24
N ASN A 432 10.66 -2.43 1.02
CA ASN A 432 10.87 -1.16 1.72
C ASN A 432 12.35 -0.72 1.83
N LEU A 433 13.06 -0.68 0.69
CA LEU A 433 14.50 -0.36 0.61
C LEU A 433 14.77 0.72 -0.45
N THR A 434 15.52 1.75 -0.08
CA THR A 434 16.00 2.77 -1.04
C THR A 434 17.41 2.45 -1.53
N LEU A 435 17.64 2.47 -2.85
CA LEU A 435 18.98 2.35 -3.44
C LEU A 435 19.41 3.71 -4.00
N ASN A 436 20.48 4.28 -3.46
CA ASN A 436 20.92 5.63 -3.80
C ASN A 436 22.34 5.68 -4.34
N GLY A 437 22.49 6.22 -5.55
CA GLY A 437 23.78 6.57 -6.14
C GLY A 437 24.51 5.40 -6.80
N GLY A 438 23.90 4.22 -6.91
CA GLY A 438 24.45 3.10 -7.69
C GLY A 438 24.66 3.51 -9.15
N ASP A 439 25.85 3.25 -9.69
CA ASP A 439 26.22 3.57 -11.06
C ASP A 439 27.37 2.66 -11.52
N VAL A 440 27.20 1.92 -12.62
CA VAL A 440 28.22 1.02 -13.20
C VAL A 440 28.93 1.62 -14.44
N GLY A 441 28.66 2.89 -14.78
CA GLY A 441 29.37 3.65 -15.81
C GLY A 441 29.07 3.27 -17.26
N ASN A 442 28.14 2.35 -17.50
CA ASN A 442 27.60 1.95 -18.80
C ASN A 442 26.06 2.03 -18.79
N ASP A 443 25.39 1.90 -19.95
CA ASP A 443 23.92 1.99 -20.09
C ASP A 443 23.15 0.79 -19.49
N THR A 444 23.72 0.05 -18.55
CA THR A 444 23.06 -1.06 -17.83
C THR A 444 22.76 -0.67 -16.38
N GLY A 445 21.64 -1.17 -15.83
CA GLY A 445 21.03 -0.74 -14.57
C GLY A 445 22.02 -0.36 -13.46
N GLY A 446 22.10 0.94 -13.16
CA GLY A 446 23.13 1.50 -12.27
C GLY A 446 23.12 0.95 -10.84
N ALA A 447 21.98 0.46 -10.35
CA ALA A 447 21.84 -0.04 -8.98
C ALA A 447 21.65 -1.56 -8.88
N LEU A 448 21.06 -2.19 -9.90
CA LEU A 448 20.73 -3.62 -9.93
C LEU A 448 20.88 -4.15 -11.35
N VAL A 449 21.53 -5.30 -11.49
CA VAL A 449 21.66 -6.06 -12.74
C VAL A 449 21.11 -7.47 -12.54
N ASN A 450 20.36 -7.97 -13.52
CA ASN A 450 19.84 -9.34 -13.56
C ASN A 450 20.44 -10.04 -14.79
N GLU A 451 21.05 -11.22 -14.60
CA GLU A 451 21.77 -11.97 -15.66
C GLU A 451 20.94 -13.05 -16.38
#